data_AF-A0A2S4YMW5-F1
#
_entry.id   AF-A0A2S4YMW5-F1
#
_cell.length_a   1.000
_cell.length_b   1.000
_cell.length_c   1.000
_cell.angle_alpha   90.00
_cell.angle_beta   90.00
_cell.angle_gamma   90.00
#
_symmetry.space_group_name_H-M   'P 1'
#
loop_
_entity.id
_entity.type
_entity.pdbx_description
1 polymer ?
#
loop_
_entity_poly.entity_id
_entity_poly.type
_entity_poly.pdbx_seq_one_letter_code
_entity_poly.pdbx_strand_id
1 'polypeptide(L)'
;MTTAHAAGSVPVMLDLRAHRRVPASADGYVELWQRLEPVLLGVDPRSGPRIRLDFGDEGEVGVWFLSPATAPVPFSADTPFSVRGVLEPPRVRYPCDTCRAAGATVYAPFLCAGCGTKERPGRVCDAHAVFLDGGLRASCARHVPVCDCGRPARAWCGGPRCRSGRAWCEQHLRPHPGDSSVLYCADCHTDRFPACERQGCQATGHIRCEHRLLGDSRACGRRVCAEHVTRWQIYGSRSRGLALCGRHQGVLRGSAPEDLVALIVAGTAARSETRRGPRTGGRRAAFLPRLGIVRHIFINTCNRVLDMGTVDGLFVGLQQDLRRRGKGGGHLVETALRLLDEQAAARREDVQRFRDSHEEGRGHFARLRTLLQQSGRHELADAVTFSDYRRKSNILFVRVPPELRSRFIGTQGAVVKELRTRLGINIQLERE
;
A
#
# COMPACT_ATOMS: atom_id res chain seq x y z
N MET A 1 -12.55 34.33 -54.60
CA MET A 1 -12.13 34.48 -56.02
C MET A 1 -12.69 33.29 -56.78
N THR A 2 -13.75 33.54 -57.53
CA THR A 2 -14.53 32.58 -58.32
C THR A 2 -13.78 32.31 -59.62
N THR A 3 -13.21 31.11 -59.75
CA THR A 3 -12.61 30.63 -61.01
C THR A 3 -13.72 30.32 -61.99
N ALA A 4 -13.80 31.10 -63.06
CA ALA A 4 -14.66 30.87 -64.20
C ALA A 4 -14.45 29.45 -64.77
N HIS A 5 -15.56 28.76 -65.03
CA HIS A 5 -15.58 27.49 -65.75
C HIS A 5 -15.03 27.70 -67.17
N ALA A 6 -13.77 27.34 -67.39
CA ALA A 6 -13.24 27.12 -68.73
C ALA A 6 -14.03 25.99 -69.39
N ALA A 7 -14.46 26.23 -70.63
CA ALA A 7 -15.07 25.21 -71.47
C ALA A 7 -14.15 23.97 -71.54
N GLY A 8 -14.68 22.84 -71.07
CA GLY A 8 -14.37 21.48 -71.56
C GLY A 8 -12.97 20.90 -71.36
N SER A 9 -12.32 21.04 -70.20
CA SER A 9 -11.14 20.19 -69.91
C SER A 9 -11.54 18.73 -69.70
N VAL A 10 -10.81 17.80 -70.29
CA VAL A 10 -11.03 16.35 -70.15
C VAL A 10 -10.54 15.90 -68.76
N PRO A 11 -11.43 15.50 -67.84
CA PRO A 11 -11.03 15.12 -66.49
C PRO A 11 -10.46 13.70 -66.51
N VAL A 12 -9.23 13.55 -66.00
CA VAL A 12 -8.53 12.27 -65.91
C VAL A 12 -8.06 11.99 -64.49
N MET A 13 -7.89 10.71 -64.17
CA MET A 13 -7.20 10.25 -62.97
C MET A 13 -6.01 9.38 -63.39
N LEU A 14 -4.84 9.63 -62.82
CA LEU A 14 -3.65 8.83 -63.06
C LEU A 14 -3.57 7.68 -62.06
N ASP A 15 -3.34 6.46 -62.51
CA ASP A 15 -3.07 5.30 -61.66
C ASP A 15 -1.61 4.89 -61.78
N LEU A 16 -0.82 5.25 -60.78
CA LEU A 16 0.63 5.03 -60.70
C LEU A 16 0.99 3.83 -59.82
N ARG A 17 0.03 3.02 -59.38
CA ARG A 17 0.29 1.89 -58.47
C ARG A 17 1.24 0.83 -59.06
N ALA A 18 1.28 0.71 -60.39
CA ALA A 18 2.19 -0.17 -61.12
C ALA A 18 3.42 0.54 -61.70
N HIS A 19 3.54 1.86 -61.50
CA HIS A 19 4.66 2.67 -61.97
C HIS A 19 5.73 2.76 -60.88
N ARG A 20 6.95 2.31 -61.18
CA ARG A 20 8.05 2.22 -60.21
C ARG A 20 8.66 3.59 -59.88
N ARG A 21 8.57 4.55 -60.79
CA ARG A 21 9.15 5.91 -60.65
C ARG A 21 8.06 6.96 -60.39
N VAL A 22 7.33 6.81 -59.29
CA VAL A 22 6.28 7.77 -58.90
C VAL A 22 6.89 9.16 -58.66
N PRO A 23 6.41 10.22 -59.34
CA PRO A 23 6.91 11.57 -59.13
C PRO A 23 6.79 12.05 -57.68
N ALA A 24 7.83 12.74 -57.18
CA ALA A 24 7.87 13.27 -55.81
C ALA A 24 7.57 14.78 -55.73
N SER A 25 7.46 15.47 -56.86
CA SER A 25 7.29 16.93 -56.98
C SER A 25 6.30 17.27 -58.09
N ALA A 26 5.80 18.51 -58.10
CA ALA A 26 4.92 19.02 -59.15
C ALA A 26 5.58 18.95 -60.54
N ASP A 27 6.85 19.33 -60.65
CA ASP A 27 7.60 19.27 -61.91
C ASP A 27 7.71 17.84 -62.44
N GLY A 28 7.94 16.85 -61.56
CA GLY A 28 7.98 15.45 -61.98
C GLY A 28 6.63 14.93 -62.49
N TYR A 29 5.51 15.48 -62.00
CA TYR A 29 4.19 15.18 -62.55
C TYR A 29 3.96 15.84 -63.91
N VAL A 30 4.52 17.03 -64.14
CA VAL A 30 4.50 17.70 -65.45
C VAL A 30 5.34 16.92 -66.47
N GLU A 31 6.54 16.49 -66.10
CA GLU A 31 7.40 15.65 -66.95
C GLU A 31 6.73 14.33 -67.30
N LEU A 32 6.08 13.68 -66.32
CA LEU A 32 5.30 12.48 -66.56
C LEU A 32 4.14 12.76 -67.53
N TRP A 33 3.44 13.88 -67.35
CA TRP A 33 2.34 14.28 -68.25
C TRP A 33 2.81 14.51 -69.69
N GLN A 34 3.93 15.21 -69.88
CA GLN A 34 4.52 15.46 -71.21
C GLN A 34 4.87 14.17 -71.96
N ARG A 35 5.15 13.07 -71.24
CA ARG A 35 5.37 11.74 -71.84
C ARG A 35 4.06 11.01 -72.17
N LEU A 36 3.01 11.23 -71.38
CA LEU A 36 1.70 10.60 -71.57
C LEU A 36 0.90 11.25 -72.71
N GLU A 37 0.93 12.59 -72.77
CA GLU A 37 0.08 13.40 -73.65
C GLU A 37 0.16 13.02 -75.13
N PRO A 38 1.34 12.83 -75.77
CA PRO A 38 1.43 12.45 -77.17
C PRO A 38 0.73 11.11 -77.49
N VAL A 39 0.79 10.17 -76.54
CA VAL A 39 0.15 8.86 -76.70
C VAL A 39 -1.37 8.97 -76.52
N LEU A 40 -1.82 9.83 -75.59
CA LEU A 40 -3.23 10.05 -75.34
C LEU A 40 -3.96 10.68 -76.54
N LEU A 41 -3.30 11.53 -77.34
CA LEU A 41 -3.90 12.16 -78.53
C LEU A 41 -4.45 11.16 -79.54
N GLY A 42 -3.87 9.95 -79.61
CA GLY A 42 -4.31 8.89 -80.51
C GLY A 42 -5.41 7.98 -79.95
N VAL A 43 -5.89 8.22 -78.73
CA VAL A 43 -6.83 7.31 -78.05
C VAL A 43 -8.25 7.85 -78.05
N ASP A 44 -9.22 6.98 -78.37
CA ASP A 44 -10.63 7.26 -78.17
C ASP A 44 -11.02 6.98 -76.70
N PRO A 45 -11.35 8.00 -75.90
CA PRO A 45 -11.75 7.83 -74.49
C PRO A 45 -13.05 7.02 -74.33
N ARG A 46 -13.85 6.85 -75.40
CA ARG A 46 -15.08 6.05 -75.39
C ARG A 46 -14.84 4.55 -75.57
N SER A 47 -13.67 4.15 -76.06
CA SER A 47 -13.28 2.74 -76.25
C SER A 47 -13.10 1.98 -74.94
N GLY A 48 -12.90 2.69 -73.82
CA GLY A 48 -12.87 2.14 -72.49
C GLY A 48 -12.55 3.22 -71.45
N PRO A 49 -13.03 3.06 -70.20
CA PRO A 49 -12.84 4.09 -69.17
C PRO A 49 -11.37 4.27 -68.80
N ARG A 50 -10.52 3.24 -68.99
CA ARG A 50 -9.12 3.25 -68.57
C ARG A 50 -8.20 2.77 -69.66
N ILE A 51 -7.18 3.57 -69.97
CA ILE A 51 -6.02 3.18 -70.77
C ILE A 51 -4.90 2.75 -69.82
N ARG A 52 -4.12 1.76 -70.23
CA ARG A 52 -2.84 1.43 -69.59
C ARG A 52 -1.73 1.68 -70.60
N LEU A 53 -0.74 2.45 -70.18
CA LEU A 53 0.43 2.79 -70.97
C LEU A 53 1.63 2.11 -70.32
N ASP A 54 2.30 1.25 -71.08
CA ASP A 54 3.49 0.53 -70.64
C ASP A 54 4.73 1.41 -70.84
N PHE A 55 5.50 1.60 -69.76
CA PHE A 55 6.77 2.31 -69.75
C PHE A 55 7.96 1.35 -69.56
N GLY A 56 7.80 0.08 -69.91
CA GLY A 56 8.84 -0.94 -69.86
C GLY A 56 9.34 -1.17 -68.43
N ASP A 57 10.64 -0.97 -68.20
CA ASP A 57 11.27 -1.17 -66.89
C ASP A 57 10.72 -0.24 -65.78
N GLU A 58 10.09 0.88 -66.18
CA GLU A 58 9.43 1.81 -65.25
C GLU A 58 8.02 1.34 -64.83
N GLY A 59 7.47 0.31 -65.48
CA GLY A 59 6.14 -0.25 -65.21
C GLY A 59 5.01 0.47 -65.92
N GLU A 60 3.77 0.29 -65.47
CA GLU A 60 2.58 0.79 -66.17
C GLU A 60 1.98 2.04 -65.52
N VAL A 61 1.51 2.96 -66.36
CA VAL A 61 0.69 4.11 -65.95
C VAL A 61 -0.73 3.94 -66.49
N GLY A 62 -1.71 3.94 -65.59
CA GLY A 62 -3.12 3.98 -65.98
C GLY A 62 -3.61 5.41 -66.16
N VAL A 63 -4.35 5.68 -67.22
CA VAL A 63 -5.09 6.95 -67.38
C VAL A 63 -6.58 6.62 -67.42
N TRP A 64 -7.33 7.08 -66.41
CA TRP A 64 -8.77 6.87 -66.29
C TRP A 64 -9.51 8.15 -66.69
N PHE A 65 -10.27 8.10 -67.77
CA PHE A 65 -11.18 9.19 -68.14
C PHE A 65 -12.41 9.17 -67.23
N LEU A 66 -12.63 10.27 -66.51
CA LEU A 66 -13.73 10.37 -65.55
C LEU A 66 -15.05 10.74 -66.22
N SER A 67 -15.00 11.25 -67.45
CA SER A 67 -16.20 11.64 -68.23
C SER A 67 -15.99 11.36 -69.72
N PRO A 68 -15.83 10.09 -70.12
CA PRO A 68 -15.48 9.72 -71.50
C PRO A 68 -16.57 10.09 -72.53
N ALA A 69 -17.85 10.08 -72.12
CA ALA A 69 -18.97 10.43 -73.00
C ALA A 69 -18.96 11.89 -73.47
N THR A 70 -18.40 12.80 -72.65
CA THR A 70 -18.38 14.25 -72.91
C THR A 70 -17.02 14.73 -73.44
N ALA A 71 -16.06 13.82 -73.62
CA ALA A 71 -14.74 14.15 -74.12
C ALA A 71 -14.77 14.39 -75.66
N PRO A 72 -14.00 15.37 -76.18
CA PRO A 72 -13.85 15.56 -77.62
C PRO A 72 -13.15 14.35 -78.25
N VAL A 73 -13.59 13.95 -79.44
CA VAL A 73 -12.98 12.85 -80.21
C VAL A 73 -12.90 13.29 -81.68
N PRO A 74 -11.71 13.30 -82.30
CA PRO A 74 -10.39 12.96 -81.72
C PRO A 74 -9.89 14.04 -80.76
N PHE A 75 -8.94 13.67 -79.90
CA PHE A 75 -8.16 14.67 -79.15
C PHE A 75 -7.19 15.39 -80.10
N SER A 76 -6.95 16.67 -79.82
CA SER A 76 -5.97 17.51 -80.50
C SER A 76 -4.90 17.99 -79.51
N ALA A 77 -3.78 18.51 -80.02
CA ALA A 77 -2.74 19.11 -79.19
C ALA A 77 -3.25 20.28 -78.30
N ASP A 78 -4.36 20.90 -78.68
CA ASP A 78 -5.00 21.98 -77.93
C ASP A 78 -6.06 21.48 -76.93
N THR A 79 -6.29 20.16 -76.84
CA THR A 79 -7.28 19.59 -75.93
C THR A 79 -6.80 19.74 -74.48
N PRO A 80 -7.48 20.55 -73.64
CA PRO A 80 -7.03 20.72 -72.26
C PRO A 80 -7.39 19.49 -71.44
N PHE A 81 -6.41 18.90 -70.77
CA PHE A 81 -6.63 17.83 -69.80
C PHE A 81 -6.56 18.36 -68.36
N SER A 82 -7.34 17.75 -67.47
CA SER A 82 -7.33 18.10 -66.05
C SER A 82 -7.16 16.84 -65.20
N VAL A 83 -5.98 16.67 -64.60
CA VAL A 83 -5.71 15.57 -63.65
C VAL A 83 -6.44 15.87 -62.33
N ARG A 84 -7.50 15.12 -62.05
CA ARG A 84 -8.34 15.29 -60.85
C ARG A 84 -7.89 14.47 -59.66
N GLY A 85 -7.03 13.48 -59.87
CA GLY A 85 -6.49 12.65 -58.82
C GLY A 85 -5.36 11.74 -59.32
N VAL A 86 -4.55 11.27 -58.37
CA VAL A 86 -3.46 10.34 -58.60
C VAL A 86 -3.59 9.19 -57.60
N LEU A 87 -3.67 7.95 -58.09
CA LEU A 87 -3.59 6.75 -57.26
C LEU A 87 -2.14 6.31 -57.19
N GLU A 88 -1.49 6.57 -56.05
CA GLU A 88 -0.12 6.13 -55.78
C GLU A 88 -0.09 4.74 -55.12
N PRO A 89 1.05 4.02 -55.20
CA PRO A 89 1.29 2.86 -54.35
C PRO A 89 1.07 3.19 -52.86
N PRO A 90 0.54 2.24 -52.07
CA PRO A 90 0.36 2.47 -50.63
C PRO A 90 1.70 2.76 -49.97
N ARG A 91 1.85 3.95 -49.38
CA ARG A 91 3.06 4.34 -48.63
C ARG A 91 2.99 3.85 -47.19
N VAL A 92 3.97 3.07 -46.76
CA VAL A 92 4.12 2.69 -45.35
C VAL A 92 4.62 3.90 -44.55
N ARG A 93 3.70 4.59 -43.86
CA ARG A 93 4.01 5.77 -43.03
C ARG A 93 5.00 5.48 -41.90
N TYR A 94 4.90 4.29 -41.32
CA TYR A 94 5.67 3.86 -40.16
C TYR A 94 6.45 2.59 -40.50
N PRO A 95 7.59 2.72 -41.18
CA PRO A 95 8.38 1.56 -41.58
C PRO A 95 9.22 1.04 -40.42
N CYS A 96 9.42 -0.28 -40.36
CA CYS A 96 10.33 -0.90 -39.40
C CYS A 96 11.78 -0.58 -39.73
N ASP A 97 12.54 -0.09 -38.76
CA ASP A 97 13.95 0.25 -38.95
C ASP A 97 14.81 -1.00 -39.23
N THR A 98 14.44 -2.15 -38.68
CA THR A 98 15.16 -3.42 -38.89
C THR A 98 14.89 -3.96 -40.30
N CYS A 99 13.63 -3.99 -40.76
CA CYS A 99 13.30 -4.38 -42.13
C CYS A 99 13.94 -3.43 -43.15
N ARG A 100 13.91 -2.12 -42.88
CA ARG A 100 14.48 -1.10 -43.76
C ARG A 100 15.98 -1.29 -43.93
N ALA A 101 16.71 -1.58 -42.85
CA ALA A 101 18.14 -1.89 -42.91
C ALA A 101 18.45 -3.14 -43.76
N ALA A 102 17.50 -4.06 -43.87
CA ALA A 102 17.58 -5.26 -44.71
C ALA A 102 16.97 -5.08 -46.13
N GLY A 103 16.63 -3.85 -46.52
CA GLY A 103 16.07 -3.55 -47.86
C GLY A 103 14.56 -3.80 -48.02
N ALA A 104 13.84 -4.14 -46.95
CA ALA A 104 12.40 -4.38 -46.96
C ALA A 104 11.61 -3.24 -46.29
N THR A 105 10.38 -2.98 -46.74
CA THR A 105 9.50 -1.97 -46.12
C THR A 105 8.25 -2.63 -45.56
N VAL A 106 8.16 -2.69 -44.23
CA VAL A 106 7.06 -3.33 -43.48
C VAL A 106 6.51 -2.34 -42.45
N TYR A 107 5.18 -2.32 -42.27
CA TYR A 107 4.52 -1.48 -41.28
C TYR A 107 4.93 -1.85 -39.85
N ALA A 108 5.19 -0.83 -39.02
CA ALA A 108 5.74 -0.95 -37.69
C ALA A 108 4.91 -0.13 -36.68
N PRO A 109 3.94 -0.78 -36.00
CA PRO A 109 3.07 -0.10 -35.05
C PRO A 109 3.80 0.25 -33.75
N PHE A 110 4.86 -0.48 -33.40
CA PHE A 110 5.50 -0.36 -32.10
C PHE A 110 6.69 0.60 -32.10
N LEU A 111 6.90 1.25 -30.97
CA LEU A 111 8.02 2.16 -30.74
C LEU A 111 9.11 1.44 -29.93
N CYS A 112 10.36 1.55 -30.37
CA CYS A 112 11.53 1.11 -29.63
C CYS A 112 12.29 2.33 -29.11
N ALA A 113 12.26 2.54 -27.79
CA ALA A 113 12.91 3.69 -27.15
C ALA A 113 14.45 3.70 -27.27
N GLY A 114 15.08 2.56 -27.56
CA GLY A 114 16.52 2.48 -27.80
C GLY A 114 16.92 2.82 -29.23
N CYS A 115 15.99 2.79 -30.18
CA CYS A 115 16.23 3.22 -31.56
C CYS A 115 15.89 4.72 -31.72
N GLY A 116 16.59 5.41 -32.61
CA GLY A 116 16.26 6.80 -32.98
C GLY A 116 16.65 7.82 -31.91
N THR A 117 15.89 8.91 -31.83
CA THR A 117 16.08 9.96 -30.81
C THR A 117 14.93 9.95 -29.81
N LYS A 118 15.07 10.65 -28.68
CA LYS A 118 13.97 10.78 -27.69
C LYS A 118 12.70 11.38 -28.29
N GLU A 119 12.83 12.28 -29.26
CA GLU A 119 11.70 12.94 -29.94
C GLU A 119 11.12 12.12 -31.09
N ARG A 120 11.94 11.25 -31.69
CA ARG A 120 11.55 10.36 -32.79
C ARG A 120 12.10 8.96 -32.52
N PRO A 121 11.47 8.19 -31.62
CA PRO A 121 11.88 6.83 -31.35
C PRO A 121 11.71 5.99 -32.61
N GLY A 122 12.64 5.04 -32.79
CA GLY A 122 12.60 4.11 -33.89
C GLY A 122 11.41 3.17 -33.81
N ARG A 123 11.10 2.52 -34.93
CA ARG A 123 9.90 1.71 -35.08
C ARG A 123 10.22 0.25 -35.39
N VAL A 124 9.43 -0.63 -34.80
CA VAL A 124 9.54 -2.09 -34.99
C VAL A 124 8.21 -2.70 -35.38
N CYS A 125 8.25 -3.61 -36.36
CA CYS A 125 7.10 -4.44 -36.73
C CYS A 125 6.94 -5.60 -35.76
N ASP A 126 5.80 -6.29 -35.85
CA ASP A 126 5.43 -7.39 -34.94
C ASP A 126 6.47 -8.51 -34.91
N ALA A 127 7.08 -8.83 -36.06
CA ALA A 127 8.14 -9.84 -36.16
C ALA A 127 9.46 -9.44 -35.46
N HIS A 128 9.71 -8.14 -35.29
CA HIS A 128 10.94 -7.62 -34.68
C HIS A 128 10.72 -7.02 -33.29
N ALA A 129 9.47 -6.99 -32.81
CA ALA A 129 9.12 -6.46 -31.51
C ALA A 129 9.33 -7.52 -30.43
N VAL A 130 10.13 -7.17 -29.43
CA VAL A 130 10.33 -7.95 -28.20
C VAL A 130 9.59 -7.27 -27.06
N PHE A 131 8.69 -8.04 -26.44
CA PHE A 131 7.96 -7.66 -25.24
C PHE A 131 8.47 -8.49 -24.07
N LEU A 132 8.84 -7.81 -22.99
CA LEU A 132 9.20 -8.47 -21.74
C LEU A 132 7.95 -8.61 -20.86
N ASP A 133 7.90 -9.66 -20.06
CA ASP A 133 6.79 -9.90 -19.13
C ASP A 133 6.63 -8.70 -18.15
N GLY A 134 5.41 -8.43 -17.69
CA GLY A 134 5.14 -7.35 -16.73
C GLY A 134 5.05 -5.93 -17.33
N GLY A 135 5.08 -5.78 -18.66
CA GLY A 135 4.79 -4.50 -19.31
C GLY A 135 4.64 -4.54 -20.83
N LEU A 136 3.69 -3.78 -21.38
CA LEU A 136 3.45 -3.66 -22.83
C LEU A 136 4.42 -2.66 -23.50
N ARG A 137 5.72 -2.79 -23.21
CA ARG A 137 6.76 -1.96 -23.82
C ARG A 137 7.49 -2.78 -24.87
N ALA A 138 7.43 -2.31 -26.11
CA ALA A 138 8.16 -2.93 -27.21
C ALA A 138 9.64 -2.48 -27.22
N SER A 139 10.50 -3.38 -27.64
CA SER A 139 11.90 -3.13 -27.94
C SER A 139 12.31 -3.91 -29.19
N CYS A 140 13.38 -3.53 -29.87
CA CYS A 140 13.98 -4.37 -30.92
C CYS A 140 14.99 -5.35 -30.29
N ALA A 141 15.38 -6.41 -31.00
CA ALA A 141 16.36 -7.39 -30.51
C ALA A 141 17.70 -6.78 -30.03
N ARG A 142 18.11 -5.63 -30.59
CA ARG A 142 19.35 -4.92 -30.21
C ARG A 142 19.21 -4.06 -28.96
N HIS A 143 17.99 -3.66 -28.62
CA HIS A 143 17.70 -2.75 -27.50
C HIS A 143 16.79 -3.41 -26.46
N VAL A 144 16.80 -4.75 -26.41
CA VAL A 144 16.17 -5.47 -25.31
C VAL A 144 16.85 -5.01 -24.02
N PRO A 145 16.09 -4.57 -23.01
CA PRO A 145 16.66 -4.18 -21.72
C PRO A 145 17.57 -5.27 -21.14
N VAL A 146 18.67 -4.84 -20.53
CA VAL A 146 19.59 -5.74 -19.83
C VAL A 146 19.40 -5.62 -18.33
N CYS A 147 19.59 -6.73 -17.63
CA CYS A 147 19.67 -6.76 -16.18
C CYS A 147 20.97 -6.09 -15.72
N ASP A 148 21.02 -5.62 -14.48
CA ASP A 148 22.24 -5.07 -13.85
C ASP A 148 23.45 -6.04 -13.89
N CYS A 149 23.23 -7.35 -14.04
CA CYS A 149 24.29 -8.35 -14.22
C CYS A 149 24.75 -8.55 -15.68
N GLY A 150 24.27 -7.73 -16.62
CA GLY A 150 24.62 -7.78 -18.04
C GLY A 150 23.87 -8.84 -18.87
N ARG A 151 23.10 -9.73 -18.24
CA ARG A 151 22.27 -10.72 -18.97
C ARG A 151 21.02 -10.08 -19.56
N PRO A 152 20.47 -10.61 -20.68
CA PRO A 152 19.19 -10.18 -21.22
C PRO A 152 18.09 -10.22 -20.15
N ALA A 153 17.32 -9.15 -20.03
CA ALA A 153 16.19 -9.13 -19.12
C ALA A 153 15.04 -9.99 -19.66
N ARG A 154 14.28 -10.59 -18.75
CA ARG A 154 13.10 -11.39 -19.07
C ARG A 154 11.80 -10.65 -18.79
N ALA A 155 11.77 -9.87 -17.70
CA ALA A 155 10.57 -9.18 -17.25
C ALA A 155 10.87 -7.83 -16.59
N TRP A 156 9.88 -6.95 -16.62
CA TRP A 156 9.84 -5.72 -15.85
C TRP A 156 9.45 -6.00 -14.40
N CYS A 157 10.15 -5.40 -13.45
CA CYS A 157 9.80 -5.51 -12.03
C CYS A 157 8.50 -4.74 -11.73
N GLY A 158 7.46 -5.43 -11.28
CA GLY A 158 6.17 -4.85 -10.86
C GLY A 158 6.19 -4.14 -9.49
N GLY A 159 7.38 -3.91 -8.93
CA GLY A 159 7.56 -3.42 -7.57
C GLY A 159 7.54 -1.90 -7.42
N PRO A 160 7.17 -1.38 -6.24
CA PRO A 160 7.02 0.06 -6.01
C PRO A 160 8.34 0.85 -6.09
N ARG A 161 9.49 0.24 -5.77
CA ARG A 161 10.79 0.91 -5.91
C ARG A 161 11.19 1.07 -7.37
N CYS A 162 10.92 0.05 -8.19
CA CYS A 162 11.24 0.08 -9.62
C CYS A 162 10.19 0.83 -10.45
N ARG A 163 8.94 0.91 -10.00
CA ARG A 163 7.81 1.53 -10.74
C ARG A 163 7.70 1.02 -12.18
N SER A 164 7.95 -0.27 -12.39
CA SER A 164 8.04 -0.88 -13.73
C SER A 164 9.06 -0.21 -14.67
N GLY A 165 10.05 0.51 -14.12
CA GLY A 165 11.11 1.20 -14.85
C GLY A 165 12.41 0.41 -14.97
N ARG A 166 12.53 -0.75 -14.31
CA ARG A 166 13.69 -1.64 -14.40
C ARG A 166 13.28 -3.04 -14.80
N ALA A 167 14.04 -3.63 -15.73
CA ALA A 167 13.88 -5.00 -16.17
C ALA A 167 15.01 -5.88 -15.61
N TRP A 168 14.71 -7.14 -15.33
CA TRP A 168 15.64 -8.07 -14.68
C TRP A 168 15.67 -9.40 -15.42
N CYS A 169 16.79 -10.11 -15.31
CA CYS A 169 16.90 -11.48 -15.80
C CYS A 169 16.21 -12.45 -14.83
N GLU A 170 15.93 -13.66 -15.29
CA GLU A 170 15.20 -14.70 -14.54
C GLU A 170 15.79 -14.97 -13.14
N GLN A 171 17.12 -15.02 -13.01
CA GLN A 171 17.79 -15.29 -11.74
C GLN A 171 17.53 -14.23 -10.65
N HIS A 172 17.31 -12.97 -11.06
CA HIS A 172 17.08 -11.85 -10.15
C HIS A 172 15.59 -11.54 -9.94
N LEU A 173 14.71 -12.28 -10.63
CA LEU A 173 13.28 -12.16 -10.46
C LEU A 173 12.79 -13.14 -9.37
N ARG A 174 11.72 -12.72 -8.71
CA ARG A 174 10.97 -13.51 -7.74
C ARG A 174 9.49 -13.38 -8.07
N PRO A 175 8.76 -14.49 -8.21
CA PRO A 175 7.34 -14.45 -8.51
C PRO A 175 6.53 -13.95 -7.31
N HIS A 176 5.38 -13.33 -7.57
CA HIS A 176 4.40 -13.02 -6.54
C HIS A 176 3.86 -14.33 -5.93
N PRO A 177 3.76 -14.46 -4.60
CA PRO A 177 3.33 -15.70 -3.95
C PRO A 177 1.94 -16.22 -4.36
N GLY A 178 1.04 -15.33 -4.78
CA GLY A 178 -0.32 -15.67 -5.22
C GLY A 178 -0.61 -15.44 -6.69
N ASP A 179 0.37 -15.01 -7.50
CA ASP A 179 0.17 -14.73 -8.94
C ASP A 179 1.50 -14.82 -9.71
N SER A 180 1.79 -15.96 -10.32
CA SER A 180 3.06 -16.17 -11.01
C SER A 180 3.28 -15.26 -12.23
N SER A 181 2.25 -14.56 -12.72
CA SER A 181 2.39 -13.60 -13.83
C SER A 181 3.07 -12.29 -13.40
N VAL A 182 3.08 -11.99 -12.09
CA VAL A 182 3.69 -10.79 -11.54
C VAL A 182 5.06 -11.11 -10.95
N LEU A 183 6.09 -10.45 -11.48
CA LEU A 183 7.48 -10.67 -11.08
C LEU A 183 8.09 -9.42 -10.43
N TYR A 184 8.92 -9.63 -9.42
CA TYR A 184 9.62 -8.58 -8.67
C TYR A 184 11.12 -8.83 -8.65
N CYS A 185 11.92 -7.77 -8.56
CA CYS A 185 13.29 -7.92 -8.10
C CYS A 185 13.33 -8.27 -6.60
N ALA A 186 14.46 -8.79 -6.12
CA ALA A 186 14.63 -9.20 -4.72
C ALA A 186 14.23 -8.12 -3.69
N ASP A 187 14.64 -6.87 -3.93
CA ASP A 187 14.33 -5.72 -3.07
C ASP A 187 12.83 -5.44 -3.01
N CYS A 188 12.18 -5.32 -4.17
CA CYS A 188 10.74 -5.05 -4.24
C CYS A 188 9.91 -6.22 -3.69
N HIS A 189 10.38 -7.45 -3.90
CA HIS A 189 9.78 -8.64 -3.35
C HIS A 189 9.85 -8.59 -1.81
N THR A 190 11.02 -8.30 -1.23
CA THR A 190 11.21 -8.22 0.23
C THR A 190 10.39 -7.10 0.87
N ASP A 191 10.21 -5.98 0.17
CA ASP A 191 9.38 -4.88 0.68
C ASP A 191 7.89 -5.22 0.71
N ARG A 192 7.40 -5.93 -0.32
CA ARG A 192 5.99 -6.37 -0.45
C ARG A 192 5.70 -7.59 0.44
N PHE A 193 6.63 -8.55 0.45
CA PHE A 193 6.55 -9.84 1.13
C PHE A 193 7.71 -10.02 2.10
N PRO A 194 7.80 -9.17 3.15
CA PRO A 194 8.86 -9.32 4.12
C PRO A 194 8.75 -10.66 4.84
N ALA A 195 9.87 -11.33 5.06
CA ALA A 195 9.88 -12.55 5.87
C ALA A 195 9.40 -12.28 7.29
N CYS A 196 8.70 -13.25 7.88
CA CYS A 196 8.40 -13.24 9.31
C CYS A 196 9.70 -13.44 10.12
N GLU A 197 9.83 -12.74 11.24
CA GLU A 197 11.01 -12.81 12.13
C GLU A 197 11.21 -14.20 12.76
N ARG A 198 10.15 -14.99 12.89
CA ARG A 198 10.21 -16.34 13.45
C ARG A 198 10.99 -17.27 12.51
N GLN A 199 12.07 -17.84 13.02
CA GLN A 199 12.87 -18.83 12.30
C GLN A 199 11.98 -19.99 11.81
N GLY A 200 12.15 -20.38 10.55
CA GLY A 200 11.38 -21.44 9.89
C GLY A 200 9.97 -21.04 9.42
N CYS A 201 9.50 -19.81 9.70
CA CYS A 201 8.22 -19.34 9.22
C CYS A 201 8.30 -18.86 7.77
N GLN A 202 7.51 -19.47 6.88
CA GLN A 202 7.40 -19.08 5.46
C GLN A 202 6.31 -18.03 5.20
N ALA A 203 5.53 -17.68 6.22
CA ALA A 203 4.47 -16.68 6.09
C ALA A 203 5.03 -15.27 5.98
N THR A 204 4.30 -14.39 5.27
CA THR A 204 4.69 -12.99 5.12
C THR A 204 4.44 -12.19 6.41
N GLY A 205 5.46 -11.44 6.83
CA GLY A 205 5.47 -10.60 8.03
C GLY A 205 4.83 -9.23 7.83
N HIS A 206 3.52 -9.16 7.59
CA HIS A 206 2.86 -7.88 7.30
C HIS A 206 2.80 -6.92 8.50
N ILE A 207 2.84 -7.45 9.74
CA ILE A 207 2.69 -6.67 10.96
C ILE A 207 4.08 -6.25 11.47
N ARG A 208 4.24 -4.98 11.84
CA ARG A 208 5.47 -4.46 12.43
C ARG A 208 5.39 -4.52 13.95
N CYS A 209 6.48 -4.93 14.59
CA CYS A 209 6.64 -4.78 16.02
C CYS A 209 6.61 -3.30 16.41
N GLU A 210 5.69 -2.94 17.31
CA GLU A 210 5.45 -1.61 17.86
C GLU A 210 6.29 -1.33 19.12
N HIS A 211 7.14 -2.27 19.55
CA HIS A 211 8.05 -2.04 20.68
C HIS A 211 8.98 -0.88 20.38
N ARG A 212 8.99 0.12 21.26
CA ARG A 212 9.85 1.29 21.17
C ARG A 212 10.04 1.92 22.54
N LEU A 213 11.22 2.50 22.79
CA LEU A 213 11.47 3.31 23.96
C LEU A 213 11.27 4.80 23.62
N LEU A 214 11.03 5.63 24.63
CA LEU A 214 10.77 7.07 24.45
C LEU A 214 11.98 7.83 23.90
N GLY A 215 13.20 7.33 24.10
CA GLY A 215 14.43 7.90 23.53
C GLY A 215 14.78 7.39 22.13
N ASP A 216 14.08 6.36 21.64
CA ASP A 216 14.43 5.74 20.36
C ASP A 216 13.75 6.48 19.19
N SER A 217 14.55 6.82 18.19
CA SER A 217 14.06 7.42 16.96
C SER A 217 13.13 6.49 16.16
N ARG A 218 13.26 5.16 16.35
CA ARG A 218 12.50 4.15 15.60
C ARG A 218 12.00 3.03 16.51
N ALA A 219 10.82 2.52 16.21
CA ALA A 219 10.36 1.26 16.77
C ALA A 219 11.19 0.08 16.24
N CYS A 220 11.16 -1.04 16.94
CA CYS A 220 11.83 -2.28 16.56
C CYS A 220 11.64 -2.65 15.08
N GLY A 221 10.41 -2.53 14.57
CA GLY A 221 10.14 -2.66 13.13
C GLY A 221 10.26 -4.07 12.56
N ARG A 222 10.73 -5.06 13.34
CA ARG A 222 10.72 -6.49 12.98
C ARG A 222 9.34 -6.90 12.49
N ARG A 223 9.32 -7.72 11.44
CA ARG A 223 8.13 -8.11 10.68
C ARG A 223 7.63 -9.45 11.21
N VAL A 224 6.35 -9.53 11.54
CA VAL A 224 5.71 -10.76 12.05
C VAL A 224 4.42 -11.03 11.30
N CYS A 225 4.14 -12.30 11.03
CA CYS A 225 2.91 -12.73 10.39
C CYS A 225 1.74 -12.67 11.39
N ALA A 226 0.52 -12.88 10.90
CA ALA A 226 -0.69 -12.86 11.73
C ALA A 226 -0.71 -13.97 12.80
N GLU A 227 -0.02 -15.08 12.58
CA GLU A 227 0.06 -16.21 13.51
C GLU A 227 1.10 -15.98 14.62
N HIS A 228 2.21 -15.33 14.29
CA HIS A 228 3.33 -15.13 15.21
C HIS A 228 3.34 -13.78 15.92
N VAL A 229 2.45 -12.85 15.53
CA VAL A 229 2.29 -11.59 16.26
C VAL A 229 1.70 -11.89 17.64
N THR A 230 2.32 -11.35 18.68
CA THR A 230 1.65 -11.27 19.98
C THR A 230 1.10 -9.86 20.19
N ARG A 231 -0.14 -9.76 20.65
CA ARG A 231 -0.77 -8.46 20.93
C ARG A 231 -0.88 -8.24 22.42
N TRP A 232 -0.01 -7.38 22.95
CA TRP A 232 -0.07 -7.00 24.36
C TRP A 232 -1.24 -6.05 24.60
N GLN A 233 -2.24 -6.53 25.34
CA GLN A 233 -3.53 -5.86 25.51
C GLN A 233 -3.45 -4.73 26.53
N ILE A 234 -3.08 -3.53 26.06
CA ILE A 234 -2.98 -2.34 26.92
C ILE A 234 -4.16 -1.37 26.83
N TYR A 235 -5.04 -1.54 25.83
CA TYR A 235 -6.14 -0.60 25.53
C TYR A 235 -7.54 -1.19 25.78
N GLY A 236 -7.61 -2.34 26.47
CA GLY A 236 -8.86 -3.08 26.69
C GLY A 236 -9.28 -3.97 25.53
N SER A 237 -10.32 -4.78 25.75
CA SER A 237 -10.73 -5.91 24.88
C SER A 237 -11.17 -5.53 23.47
N ARG A 238 -11.66 -4.30 23.26
CA ARG A 238 -12.17 -3.83 21.96
C ARG A 238 -11.10 -3.19 21.08
N SER A 239 -9.89 -2.98 21.60
CA SER A 239 -8.80 -2.34 20.86
C SER A 239 -7.74 -3.35 20.49
N ARG A 240 -7.09 -3.15 19.33
CA ARG A 240 -5.92 -3.94 18.97
C ARG A 240 -4.78 -3.52 19.91
N GLY A 241 -4.32 -4.41 20.78
CA GLY A 241 -3.14 -4.21 21.64
C GLY A 241 -1.86 -3.87 20.85
N LEU A 242 -0.76 -3.61 21.54
CA LEU A 242 0.54 -3.38 20.91
C LEU A 242 1.06 -4.68 20.28
N ALA A 243 1.38 -4.63 18.99
CA ALA A 243 1.97 -5.74 18.28
C ALA A 243 3.45 -5.91 18.67
N LEU A 244 3.81 -7.07 19.20
CA LEU A 244 5.16 -7.39 19.62
C LEU A 244 5.69 -8.59 18.83
N CYS A 245 6.99 -8.56 18.53
CA CYS A 245 7.69 -9.71 17.98
C CYS A 245 8.06 -10.70 19.10
N GLY A 246 8.50 -11.91 18.75
CA GLY A 246 8.76 -12.97 19.74
C GLY A 246 9.77 -12.54 20.81
N ARG A 247 10.83 -11.85 20.39
CA ARG A 247 11.84 -11.27 21.29
C ARG A 247 11.23 -10.30 22.32
N HIS A 248 10.46 -9.32 21.87
CA HIS A 248 9.91 -8.29 22.75
C HIS A 248 8.76 -8.81 23.61
N GLN A 249 8.03 -9.81 23.14
CA GLN A 249 7.06 -10.52 23.96
C GLN A 249 7.75 -11.28 25.10
N GLY A 250 8.89 -11.94 24.84
CA GLY A 250 9.61 -12.74 25.81
C GLY A 250 10.14 -11.95 27.01
N VAL A 251 10.51 -10.67 26.80
CA VAL A 251 11.06 -9.83 27.87
C VAL A 251 9.99 -9.18 28.77
N LEU A 252 8.73 -9.07 28.31
CA LEU A 252 7.69 -8.35 29.04
C LEU A 252 7.48 -8.85 30.48
N ARG A 253 7.53 -10.17 30.70
CA ARG A 253 7.28 -10.74 32.03
C ARG A 253 8.37 -10.36 33.04
N GLY A 254 9.60 -10.18 32.57
CA GLY A 254 10.76 -9.82 33.39
C GLY A 254 11.01 -8.31 33.49
N SER A 255 10.26 -7.48 32.77
CA SER A 255 10.44 -6.03 32.77
C SER A 255 10.07 -5.40 34.11
N ALA A 256 10.80 -4.35 34.49
CA ALA A 256 10.44 -3.54 35.64
C ALA A 256 9.13 -2.77 35.37
N PRO A 257 8.33 -2.46 36.41
CA PRO A 257 7.10 -1.67 36.24
C PRO A 257 7.32 -0.34 35.52
N GLU A 258 8.44 0.33 35.79
CA GLU A 258 8.88 1.58 35.17
C GLU A 258 9.01 1.43 33.65
N ASP A 259 9.67 0.36 33.19
CA ASP A 259 9.87 0.06 31.77
C ASP A 259 8.54 -0.21 31.06
N LEU A 260 7.62 -0.91 31.73
CA LEU A 260 6.30 -1.18 31.20
C LEU A 260 5.45 0.09 31.07
N VAL A 261 5.50 0.99 32.06
CA VAL A 261 4.85 2.31 31.94
C VAL A 261 5.46 3.09 30.78
N ALA A 262 6.79 3.12 30.67
CA ALA A 262 7.46 3.77 29.55
C ALA A 262 7.02 3.19 28.20
N LEU A 263 6.89 1.87 28.08
CA LEU A 263 6.43 1.20 26.86
C LEU A 263 4.95 1.49 26.54
N ILE A 264 4.07 1.52 27.55
CA ILE A 264 2.65 1.92 27.40
C ILE A 264 2.56 3.35 26.87
N VAL A 265 3.32 4.27 27.47
CA VAL A 265 3.33 5.69 27.09
C VAL A 265 3.91 5.85 25.68
N ALA A 266 5.04 5.22 25.38
CA ALA A 266 5.68 5.30 24.06
C ALA A 266 4.77 4.75 22.94
N GLY A 267 4.13 3.60 23.19
CA GLY A 267 3.19 2.99 22.25
C GLY A 267 1.95 3.87 22.03
N THR A 268 1.43 4.48 23.09
CA THR A 268 0.26 5.38 22.99
C THR A 268 0.60 6.67 22.26
N ALA A 269 1.76 7.28 22.58
CA ALA A 269 2.26 8.47 21.92
C ALA A 269 2.45 8.25 20.40
N ALA A 270 3.12 7.16 20.01
CA ALA A 270 3.33 6.81 18.59
C ALA A 270 2.00 6.64 17.83
N ARG A 271 1.01 6.01 18.46
CA ARG A 271 -0.33 5.88 17.88
C ARG A 271 -1.07 7.21 17.79
N SER A 272 -0.85 8.12 18.73
CA SER A 272 -1.37 9.49 18.66
C SER A 272 -0.76 10.27 17.50
N GLU A 273 0.54 10.14 17.22
CA GLU A 273 1.23 10.82 16.12
C GLU A 273 0.74 10.36 14.75
N THR A 274 0.67 9.03 14.55
CA THR A 274 0.13 8.43 13.33
C THR A 274 -1.32 8.87 13.09
N ARG A 275 -2.02 9.21 14.19
CA ARG A 275 -3.39 9.70 14.19
C ARG A 275 -3.54 11.20 13.88
N ARG A 276 -2.47 11.98 13.75
CA ARG A 276 -2.53 13.40 13.35
C ARG A 276 -2.31 13.67 11.86
N GLY A 277 -2.06 12.63 11.05
CA GLY A 277 -1.87 12.80 9.60
C GLY A 277 -3.12 13.32 8.87
N PRO A 278 -2.95 13.98 7.70
CA PRO A 278 -3.97 14.81 7.01
C PRO A 278 -5.19 14.06 6.44
N ARG A 279 -5.31 12.74 6.66
CA ARG A 279 -6.23 11.86 5.92
C ARG A 279 -7.40 11.28 6.70
N THR A 280 -7.69 11.75 7.91
CA THR A 280 -8.85 11.22 8.67
C THR A 280 -9.54 12.33 9.44
N GLY A 281 -10.63 12.84 8.88
CA GLY A 281 -11.65 13.57 9.62
C GLY A 281 -12.29 12.63 10.65
N GLY A 282 -12.27 13.04 11.91
CA GLY A 282 -12.86 12.30 13.02
C GLY A 282 -11.89 11.33 13.70
N ARG A 283 -11.18 11.79 14.74
CA ARG A 283 -10.33 10.91 15.56
C ARG A 283 -10.52 11.18 17.05
N ARG A 284 -11.06 10.19 17.76
CA ARG A 284 -10.83 10.05 19.21
C ARG A 284 -9.31 10.00 19.43
N ALA A 285 -8.78 10.93 20.22
CA ALA A 285 -7.38 10.95 20.62
C ALA A 285 -6.96 9.57 21.16
N ALA A 286 -5.70 9.17 20.96
CA ALA A 286 -5.19 8.01 21.67
C ALA A 286 -5.01 8.41 23.14
N PHE A 287 -5.73 7.74 24.05
CA PHE A 287 -5.65 8.00 25.47
C PHE A 287 -4.81 6.90 26.15
N LEU A 288 -4.01 7.28 27.15
CA LEU A 288 -3.39 6.29 28.04
C LEU A 288 -4.50 5.49 28.76
N PRO A 289 -4.26 4.21 29.07
CA PRO A 289 -5.17 3.42 29.89
C PRO A 289 -5.34 4.04 31.28
N ARG A 290 -6.56 3.96 31.83
CA ARG A 290 -6.85 4.33 33.24
C ARG A 290 -6.01 3.50 34.20
N LEU A 291 -5.72 4.02 35.40
CA LEU A 291 -4.86 3.34 36.38
C LEU A 291 -5.37 1.94 36.73
N GLY A 292 -6.69 1.77 36.83
CA GLY A 292 -7.34 0.46 36.99
C GLY A 292 -6.91 -0.58 35.96
N ILE A 293 -6.86 -0.18 34.69
CA ILE A 293 -6.43 -1.05 33.59
C ILE A 293 -4.93 -1.33 33.69
N VAL A 294 -4.11 -0.32 34.00
CA VAL A 294 -2.66 -0.48 34.15
C VAL A 294 -2.32 -1.45 35.28
N ARG A 295 -3.01 -1.36 36.41
CA ARG A 295 -2.89 -2.33 37.50
C ARG A 295 -3.18 -3.76 37.02
N HIS A 296 -4.26 -3.96 36.27
CA HIS A 296 -4.55 -5.28 35.68
C HIS A 296 -3.49 -5.73 34.67
N ILE A 297 -2.89 -4.81 33.91
CA ILE A 297 -1.77 -5.11 33.02
C ILE A 297 -0.58 -5.63 33.82
N PHE A 298 -0.21 -5.03 34.95
CA PHE A 298 0.88 -5.52 35.79
C PHE A 298 0.62 -6.91 36.37
N ILE A 299 -0.61 -7.17 36.81
CA ILE A 299 -1.01 -8.49 37.30
C ILE A 299 -0.87 -9.52 36.17
N ASN A 300 -1.42 -9.25 35.00
CA ASN A 300 -1.42 -10.21 33.90
C ASN A 300 -0.06 -10.37 33.21
N THR A 301 0.78 -9.34 33.24
CA THR A 301 2.07 -9.33 32.53
C THR A 301 3.21 -9.80 33.41
N CYS A 302 3.29 -9.29 34.65
CA CYS A 302 4.42 -9.53 35.55
C CYS A 302 4.03 -10.20 36.88
N ASN A 303 2.76 -10.58 37.05
CA ASN A 303 2.22 -11.11 38.31
C ASN A 303 2.49 -10.19 39.51
N ARG A 304 2.41 -8.87 39.30
CA ARG A 304 2.62 -7.87 40.36
C ARG A 304 1.33 -7.12 40.66
N VAL A 305 0.94 -7.13 41.93
CA VAL A 305 -0.19 -6.34 42.44
C VAL A 305 0.38 -5.05 43.02
N LEU A 306 0.13 -3.93 42.33
CA LEU A 306 0.48 -2.59 42.82
C LEU A 306 -0.79 -1.84 43.22
N ASP A 307 -0.71 -1.00 44.25
CA ASP A 307 -1.79 -0.08 44.59
C ASP A 307 -1.82 1.10 43.59
N MET A 308 -2.97 1.77 43.49
CA MET A 308 -3.14 2.85 42.49
C MET A 308 -2.20 4.03 42.71
N GLY A 309 -1.81 4.32 43.96
CA GLY A 309 -0.87 5.39 44.28
C GLY A 309 0.52 5.07 43.76
N THR A 310 1.00 3.84 43.95
CA THR A 310 2.26 3.37 43.39
C THR A 310 2.22 3.41 41.86
N VAL A 311 1.13 2.97 41.22
CA VAL A 311 1.01 3.04 39.76
C VAL A 311 1.06 4.48 39.25
N ASP A 312 0.33 5.41 39.88
CA ASP A 312 0.43 6.84 39.51
C ASP A 312 1.83 7.40 39.74
N GLY A 313 2.49 7.00 40.82
CA GLY A 313 3.89 7.33 41.12
C GLY A 313 4.84 6.96 39.98
N LEU A 314 4.64 5.83 39.31
CA LEU A 314 5.42 5.43 38.13
C LEU A 314 5.21 6.40 36.95
N PHE A 315 3.97 6.83 36.70
CA PHE A 315 3.68 7.81 35.65
C PHE A 315 4.26 9.20 35.98
N VAL A 316 4.16 9.63 37.24
CA VAL A 316 4.74 10.89 37.71
C VAL A 316 6.27 10.87 37.63
N GLY A 317 6.90 9.78 38.07
CA GLY A 317 8.34 9.59 37.98
C GLY A 317 8.83 9.63 36.54
N LEU A 318 8.17 8.89 35.64
CA LEU A 318 8.47 8.94 34.21
C LEU A 318 8.32 10.36 33.65
N GLN A 319 7.26 11.07 34.02
CA GLN A 319 7.03 12.44 33.56
C GLN A 319 8.15 13.39 34.01
N GLN A 320 8.58 13.29 35.28
CA GLN A 320 9.69 14.07 35.82
C GLN A 320 11.00 13.73 35.11
N ASP A 321 11.28 12.45 34.85
CA ASP A 321 12.46 12.01 34.12
C ASP A 321 12.53 12.59 32.70
N LEU A 322 11.41 12.55 31.97
CA LEU A 322 11.32 13.12 30.63
C LEU A 322 11.54 14.64 30.65
N ARG A 323 11.00 15.35 31.65
CA ARG A 323 11.22 16.80 31.80
C ARG A 323 12.67 17.12 32.14
N ARG A 324 13.30 16.34 33.03
CA ARG A 324 14.72 16.50 33.42
C ARG A 324 15.66 16.32 32.25
N ARG A 325 15.36 15.40 31.32
CA ARG A 325 16.15 15.18 30.10
C ARG A 325 16.09 16.33 29.08
N GLY A 326 15.22 17.32 29.28
CA GLY A 326 15.17 18.55 28.49
C GLY A 326 14.65 18.37 27.05
N LYS A 327 14.74 19.44 26.25
CA LYS A 327 14.19 19.55 24.87
C LYS A 327 14.87 18.65 23.82
N GLY A 328 15.75 17.72 24.22
CA GLY A 328 16.46 16.81 23.30
C GLY A 328 15.69 15.53 22.91
N GLY A 329 14.49 15.31 23.45
CA GLY A 329 13.76 14.03 23.31
C GLY A 329 13.00 13.81 21.99
N GLY A 330 12.97 14.79 21.10
CA GLY A 330 12.22 14.73 19.85
C GLY A 330 10.69 14.71 20.03
N HIS A 331 9.97 14.70 18.90
CA HIS A 331 8.49 14.86 18.86
C HIS A 331 7.72 13.77 19.63
N LEU A 332 8.27 12.56 19.76
CA LEU A 332 7.64 11.48 20.51
C LEU A 332 7.59 11.78 22.01
N VAL A 333 8.68 12.31 22.58
CA VAL A 333 8.76 12.69 23.99
C VAL A 333 7.81 13.85 24.27
N GLU A 334 7.72 14.84 23.39
CA GLU A 334 6.75 15.94 23.51
C GLU A 334 5.31 15.42 23.51
N THR A 335 4.99 14.49 22.60
CA THR A 335 3.68 13.86 22.55
C THR A 335 3.38 13.06 23.82
N ALA A 336 4.36 12.34 24.35
CA ALA A 336 4.25 11.60 25.60
C ALA A 336 4.01 12.53 26.80
N LEU A 337 4.80 13.60 26.94
CA LEU A 337 4.64 14.60 27.99
C LEU A 337 3.25 15.22 27.96
N ARG A 338 2.78 15.62 26.77
CA ARG A 338 1.43 16.16 26.59
C ARG A 338 0.35 15.18 27.03
N LEU A 339 0.46 13.90 26.64
CA LEU A 339 -0.49 12.86 27.07
C LEU A 339 -0.48 12.65 28.59
N LEU A 340 0.70 12.69 29.21
CA LEU A 340 0.86 12.58 30.66
C LEU A 340 0.21 13.76 31.39
N ASP A 341 0.39 14.97 30.88
CA ASP A 341 -0.19 16.22 31.40
C ASP A 341 -1.72 16.25 31.25
N GLU A 342 -2.23 16.01 30.04
CA GLU A 342 -3.68 16.01 29.73
C GLU A 342 -4.45 15.01 30.62
N GLN A 343 -3.81 13.95 31.09
CA GLN A 343 -4.44 12.91 31.90
C GLN A 343 -4.12 12.96 33.39
N ALA A 344 -3.30 13.90 33.84
CA ALA A 344 -2.86 13.97 35.23
C ALA A 344 -4.04 14.12 36.21
N ALA A 345 -5.01 14.98 35.90
CA ALA A 345 -6.21 15.16 36.72
C ALA A 345 -7.03 13.87 36.84
N ALA A 346 -7.27 13.20 35.71
CA ALA A 346 -8.00 11.95 35.65
C ALA A 346 -7.32 10.81 36.42
N ARG A 347 -5.98 10.76 36.45
CA ARG A 347 -5.22 9.80 37.27
C ARG A 347 -5.35 10.11 38.76
N ARG A 348 -5.26 11.38 39.16
CA ARG A 348 -5.47 11.79 40.56
C ARG A 348 -6.88 11.42 41.06
N GLU A 349 -7.90 11.61 40.22
CA GLU A 349 -9.26 11.14 40.52
C GLU A 349 -9.35 9.62 40.67
N ASP A 350 -8.62 8.84 39.86
CA ASP A 350 -8.54 7.38 40.02
C ASP A 350 -7.92 6.98 41.36
N VAL A 351 -6.84 7.65 41.77
CA VAL A 351 -6.18 7.43 43.07
C VAL A 351 -7.11 7.80 44.21
N GLN A 352 -7.78 8.95 44.14
CA GLN A 352 -8.69 9.38 45.20
C GLN A 352 -9.87 8.42 45.35
N ARG A 353 -10.53 8.05 44.23
CA ARG A 353 -11.63 7.08 44.27
C ARG A 353 -11.21 5.72 44.84
N PHE A 354 -9.98 5.29 44.55
CA PHE A 354 -9.42 4.09 45.14
C PHE A 354 -9.21 4.23 46.65
N ARG A 355 -8.66 5.36 47.12
CA ARG A 355 -8.49 5.65 48.55
C ARG A 355 -9.83 5.70 49.28
N ASP A 356 -10.80 6.44 48.76
CA ASP A 356 -12.15 6.55 49.33
C ASP A 356 -12.80 5.16 49.46
N SER A 357 -12.67 4.34 48.42
CA SER A 357 -13.19 2.95 48.45
C SER A 357 -12.45 2.10 49.48
N HIS A 358 -11.13 2.27 49.61
CA HIS A 358 -10.33 1.51 50.58
C HIS A 358 -10.66 1.91 52.03
N GLU A 359 -10.88 3.20 52.28
CA GLU A 359 -11.32 3.73 53.58
C GLU A 359 -12.73 3.24 53.94
N GLU A 360 -13.68 3.33 53.01
CA GLU A 360 -15.03 2.77 53.17
C GLU A 360 -14.96 1.26 53.46
N GLY A 361 -14.15 0.52 52.70
CA GLY A 361 -13.88 -0.89 52.88
C GLY A 361 -13.31 -1.25 54.25
N ARG A 362 -12.37 -0.45 54.77
CA ARG A 362 -11.84 -0.61 56.13
C ARG A 362 -12.91 -0.36 57.18
N GLY A 363 -13.81 0.59 56.97
CA GLY A 363 -14.97 0.80 57.85
C GLY A 363 -15.93 -0.40 57.87
N HIS A 364 -16.18 -1.01 56.72
CA HIS A 364 -16.94 -2.28 56.64
C HIS A 364 -16.20 -3.44 57.33
N PHE A 365 -14.88 -3.53 57.13
CA PHE A 365 -14.05 -4.55 57.76
C PHE A 365 -13.99 -4.43 59.28
N ALA A 366 -13.89 -3.20 59.81
CA ALA A 366 -13.95 -2.96 61.25
C ALA A 366 -15.29 -3.43 61.84
N ARG A 367 -16.41 -3.11 61.18
CA ARG A 367 -17.74 -3.62 61.55
C ARG A 367 -17.82 -5.15 61.49
N LEU A 368 -17.21 -5.77 60.49
CA LEU A 368 -17.12 -7.24 60.39
C LEU A 368 -16.39 -7.83 61.61
N ARG A 369 -15.24 -7.26 62.01
CA ARG A 369 -14.50 -7.72 63.20
C ARG A 369 -15.35 -7.57 64.46
N THR A 370 -16.03 -6.44 64.64
CA THR A 370 -16.93 -6.22 65.78
C THR A 370 -18.06 -7.24 65.83
N LEU A 371 -18.69 -7.56 64.69
CA LEU A 371 -19.75 -8.58 64.63
C LEU A 371 -19.23 -9.97 64.97
N LEU A 372 -18.03 -10.33 64.50
CA LEU A 372 -17.40 -11.60 64.84
C LEU A 372 -17.13 -11.69 66.35
N GLN A 373 -16.62 -10.62 66.97
CA GLN A 373 -16.39 -10.54 68.42
C GLN A 373 -17.70 -10.66 69.21
N GLN A 374 -18.75 -9.93 68.81
CA GLN A 374 -20.07 -9.98 69.47
C GLN A 374 -20.74 -11.36 69.39
N SER A 375 -20.47 -12.12 68.32
CA SER A 375 -20.93 -13.50 68.17
C SER A 375 -20.04 -14.52 68.87
N GLY A 376 -19.09 -14.11 69.72
CA GLY A 376 -18.18 -14.98 70.46
C GLY A 376 -17.08 -15.62 69.61
N ARG A 377 -16.87 -15.16 68.37
CA ARG A 377 -15.90 -15.70 67.40
C ARG A 377 -14.59 -14.89 67.42
N HIS A 378 -13.99 -14.71 68.60
CA HIS A 378 -12.81 -13.87 68.80
C HIS A 378 -11.60 -14.30 67.96
N GLU A 379 -11.32 -15.61 67.94
CA GLU A 379 -10.23 -16.19 67.14
C GLU A 379 -10.34 -15.84 65.64
N LEU A 380 -11.56 -15.87 65.08
CA LEU A 380 -11.81 -15.45 63.69
C LEU A 380 -11.67 -13.94 63.51
N ALA A 381 -12.11 -13.14 64.48
CA ALA A 381 -12.03 -11.69 64.43
C ALA A 381 -10.58 -11.20 64.43
N ASP A 382 -9.68 -11.93 65.07
CA ASP A 382 -8.26 -11.57 65.15
C ASP A 382 -7.45 -12.11 63.97
N ALA A 383 -7.85 -13.26 63.41
CA ALA A 383 -7.16 -13.88 62.29
C ALA A 383 -7.59 -13.34 60.91
N VAL A 384 -8.81 -12.84 60.77
CA VAL A 384 -9.28 -12.29 59.49
C VAL A 384 -8.51 -11.01 59.15
N THR A 385 -8.09 -10.87 57.90
CA THR A 385 -7.41 -9.66 57.41
C THR A 385 -8.15 -9.05 56.23
N PHE A 386 -8.10 -7.72 56.15
CA PHE A 386 -8.68 -6.96 55.07
C PHE A 386 -7.85 -7.12 53.80
N SER A 387 -8.52 -7.37 52.67
CA SER A 387 -7.87 -7.43 51.36
C SER A 387 -8.26 -6.24 50.48
N ASP A 388 -9.53 -6.15 50.08
CA ASP A 388 -10.01 -5.14 49.13
C ASP A 388 -11.51 -4.89 49.32
N TYR A 389 -12.02 -3.77 48.83
CA TYR A 389 -13.46 -3.49 48.78
C TYR A 389 -13.86 -2.91 47.43
N ARG A 390 -14.81 -3.58 46.78
CA ARG A 390 -15.33 -3.17 45.47
C ARG A 390 -16.69 -2.55 45.62
N ARG A 391 -16.70 -1.22 45.83
CA ARG A 391 -17.92 -0.42 45.99
C ARG A 391 -18.99 -0.69 44.93
N LYS A 392 -18.61 -0.76 43.64
CA LYS A 392 -19.57 -1.01 42.54
C LYS A 392 -20.29 -2.36 42.63
N SER A 393 -19.63 -3.38 43.16
CA SER A 393 -20.22 -4.71 43.33
C SER A 393 -20.74 -4.93 44.75
N ASN A 394 -20.53 -3.97 45.65
CA ASN A 394 -20.79 -4.06 47.07
C ASN A 394 -20.19 -5.32 47.71
N ILE A 395 -18.92 -5.63 47.39
CA ILE A 395 -18.20 -6.82 47.88
C ILE A 395 -16.97 -6.42 48.70
N LEU A 396 -16.89 -6.92 49.93
CA LEU A 396 -15.72 -6.91 50.79
C LEU A 396 -14.93 -8.21 50.61
N PHE A 397 -13.68 -8.09 50.19
CA PHE A 397 -12.73 -9.19 50.12
C PHE A 397 -11.93 -9.27 51.42
N VAL A 398 -11.92 -10.46 52.02
CA VAL A 398 -11.17 -10.76 53.22
C VAL A 398 -10.28 -11.98 53.00
N ARG A 399 -9.15 -12.00 53.69
CA ARG A 399 -8.30 -13.19 53.79
C ARG A 399 -8.54 -13.84 55.13
N VAL A 400 -8.79 -15.14 55.07
CA VAL A 400 -8.95 -16.00 56.25
C VAL A 400 -7.96 -17.14 56.11
N PRO A 401 -7.15 -17.41 57.15
CA PRO A 401 -6.21 -18.53 57.14
C PRO A 401 -6.91 -19.85 56.79
N PRO A 402 -6.29 -20.73 55.99
CA PRO A 402 -6.90 -21.97 55.50
C PRO A 402 -7.61 -22.80 56.58
N GLU A 403 -6.98 -22.92 57.75
CA GLU A 403 -7.45 -23.67 58.92
C GLU A 403 -8.72 -23.08 59.55
N LEU A 404 -8.99 -21.79 59.36
CA LEU A 404 -10.16 -21.09 59.90
C LEU A 404 -11.27 -20.87 58.87
N ARG A 405 -11.04 -21.16 57.57
CA ARG A 405 -12.02 -20.92 56.50
C ARG A 405 -13.33 -21.65 56.72
N SER A 406 -13.29 -22.92 57.11
CA SER A 406 -14.48 -23.74 57.37
C SER A 406 -15.35 -23.14 58.47
N ARG A 407 -14.72 -22.64 59.53
CA ARG A 407 -15.40 -21.99 60.67
C ARG A 407 -15.96 -20.62 60.30
N PHE A 408 -15.24 -19.87 59.46
CA PHE A 408 -15.70 -18.58 58.93
C PHE A 408 -16.92 -18.74 58.02
N ILE A 409 -16.92 -19.74 57.12
CA ILE A 409 -18.04 -20.04 56.22
C ILE A 409 -19.23 -20.57 57.03
N GLY A 410 -18.96 -21.48 57.96
CA GLY A 410 -19.98 -22.20 58.73
C GLY A 410 -20.69 -23.28 57.92
N THR A 411 -21.49 -24.11 58.59
CA THR A 411 -22.27 -25.17 57.95
C THR A 411 -23.20 -24.58 56.88
N GLN A 412 -23.08 -25.06 55.63
CA GLN A 412 -23.84 -24.54 54.48
C GLN A 412 -23.72 -23.02 54.24
N GLY A 413 -22.63 -22.39 54.70
CA GLY A 413 -22.41 -20.96 54.57
C GLY A 413 -23.22 -20.09 55.52
N ALA A 414 -23.81 -20.66 56.58
CA ALA A 414 -24.71 -19.95 57.50
C ALA A 414 -24.06 -18.71 58.12
N VAL A 415 -22.80 -18.82 58.55
CA VAL A 415 -22.08 -17.72 59.23
C VAL A 415 -21.82 -16.57 58.26
N VAL A 416 -21.32 -16.86 57.05
CA VAL A 416 -21.11 -15.82 56.04
C VAL A 416 -22.43 -15.19 55.60
N LYS A 417 -23.52 -15.96 55.48
CA LYS A 417 -24.85 -15.42 55.16
C LYS A 417 -25.34 -14.47 56.25
N GLU A 418 -25.23 -14.85 57.51
CA GLU A 418 -25.58 -14.00 58.66
C GLU A 418 -24.78 -12.69 58.65
N LEU A 419 -23.45 -12.78 58.51
CA LEU A 419 -22.57 -11.62 58.48
C LEU A 419 -22.89 -10.70 57.30
N ARG A 420 -23.14 -11.25 56.09
CA ARG A 420 -23.57 -10.48 54.92
C ARG A 420 -24.85 -9.71 55.18
N THR A 421 -25.86 -10.35 55.77
CA THR A 421 -27.14 -9.71 56.11
C THR A 421 -26.94 -8.57 57.10
N ARG A 422 -26.12 -8.77 58.15
CA ARG A 422 -25.87 -7.74 59.18
C ARG A 422 -24.99 -6.59 58.70
N LEU A 423 -24.05 -6.84 57.79
CA LEU A 423 -23.17 -5.81 57.21
C LEU A 423 -23.81 -5.04 56.04
N GLY A 424 -24.86 -5.59 55.42
CA GLY A 424 -25.49 -5.02 54.22
C GLY A 424 -24.61 -5.08 52.97
N ILE A 425 -23.56 -5.91 52.97
CA ILE A 425 -22.61 -6.07 51.86
C ILE A 425 -22.27 -7.53 51.64
N ASN A 426 -21.84 -7.87 50.43
CA ASN A 426 -21.33 -9.20 50.13
C ASN A 426 -19.92 -9.38 50.70
N ILE A 427 -19.62 -10.58 51.19
CA ILE A 427 -18.30 -10.95 51.71
C ILE A 427 -17.76 -12.09 50.84
N GLN A 428 -16.55 -11.92 50.30
CA GLN A 428 -15.86 -12.95 49.53
C GLN A 428 -14.48 -13.22 50.12
N LEU A 429 -14.07 -14.49 50.07
CA LEU A 429 -12.74 -14.93 50.46
C LEU A 429 -11.81 -14.75 49.27
N GLU A 430 -10.68 -14.07 49.47
CA GLU A 430 -9.63 -14.02 48.46
C GLU A 430 -8.90 -15.38 48.42
N ARG A 431 -8.63 -15.89 47.21
CA ARG A 431 -7.80 -17.08 47.03
C ARG A 431 -6.35 -16.66 47.21
N GLU A 432 -5.62 -17.35 48.09
CA GLU A 432 -4.16 -17.18 48.25
C GLU A 432 -3.41 -17.45 46.96
#